data_AF-A0A1B1Z2C7-F1
#
_entry.id   AF-A0A1B1Z2C7-F1
#
_cell.length_a   1.000
_cell.length_b   1.000
_cell.length_c   1.000
_cell.angle_alpha   90.00
_cell.angle_beta   90.00
_cell.angle_gamma   90.00
#
_symmetry.space_group_name_H-M   'P 1'
#
loop_
_entity.id
_entity.type
_entity.pdbx_description
1 polymer ?
#
loop_
_entity_poly.entity_id
_entity_poly.type
_entity_poly.pdbx_seq_one_letter_code
_entity_poly.pdbx_strand_id
1 'polypeptide(L)'
;MYQQPGNFSNVYEKGTKYYSIKGVSPDESIAVDDGNGNYKKAVREKEYTFGRTAEDVSEENSSDMTASLLVLSTITIFVILIVLKKIKR
;
A
#
# COMPACT_ATOMS: atom_id res chain seq x y z
N MET A 1 33.16 17.95 -1.78
CA MET A 1 31.94 17.52 -2.50
C MET A 1 31.04 16.84 -1.48
N TYR A 2 29.88 17.42 -1.19
CA TYR A 2 28.93 16.85 -0.22
C TYR A 2 28.02 15.83 -0.92
N GLN A 3 28.08 14.58 -0.49
CA GLN A 3 27.19 13.53 -0.95
C GLN A 3 25.88 13.61 -0.15
N GLN A 4 24.76 13.81 -0.83
CA GLN A 4 23.45 13.88 -0.19
C GLN A 4 23.02 12.47 0.24
N PRO A 5 22.66 12.23 1.51
CA PRO A 5 22.28 10.91 1.99
C PRO A 5 20.89 10.52 1.45
N GLY A 6 20.84 9.45 0.64
CA GLY A 6 19.61 8.85 0.15
C GLY A 6 19.84 8.11 -1.16
N ASN A 7 19.19 6.96 -1.35
CA ASN A 7 19.24 6.13 -2.58
C ASN A 7 18.58 6.79 -3.81
N PHE A 8 18.42 8.12 -3.78
CA PHE A 8 17.83 8.88 -4.84
C PHE A 8 18.94 9.44 -5.70
N SER A 9 18.96 8.97 -6.96
CA SER A 9 19.74 9.61 -8.00
C SER A 9 19.30 11.07 -8.08
N ASN A 10 20.11 11.99 -7.52
CA ASN A 10 19.88 13.43 -7.56
C ASN A 10 20.13 14.02 -8.96
N VAL A 11 19.70 13.31 -10.00
CA VAL A 11 19.87 13.70 -11.41
C VAL A 11 19.01 14.94 -11.72
N TYR A 12 17.91 15.12 -10.99
CA TYR A 12 16.98 16.22 -11.17
C TYR A 12 16.99 17.13 -9.94
N GLU A 13 17.05 18.43 -10.19
CA GLU A 13 17.04 19.44 -9.14
C GLU A 13 15.63 19.59 -8.53
N LYS A 14 15.57 20.11 -7.31
CA LYS A 14 14.29 20.42 -6.69
C LYS A 14 13.56 21.48 -7.53
N GLY A 15 12.31 21.19 -7.88
CA GLY A 15 11.50 22.08 -8.73
C GLY A 15 11.54 21.75 -10.22
N THR A 16 12.25 20.68 -10.64
CA THR A 16 12.10 20.12 -11.98
C THR A 16 10.63 19.86 -12.28
N LYS A 17 10.16 20.37 -13.42
CA LYS A 17 8.77 20.22 -13.84
C LYS A 17 8.50 18.79 -14.28
N TYR A 18 7.29 18.31 -13.99
CA TYR A 18 6.79 17.05 -14.50
C TYR A 18 5.36 17.22 -15.01
N TYR A 19 4.95 16.29 -15.86
CA TYR A 19 3.71 16.35 -16.62
C TYR A 19 3.03 14.98 -16.66
N SER A 20 1.69 14.99 -16.72
CA SER A 20 0.91 13.78 -16.95
C SER A 20 1.10 13.29 -18.38
N ILE A 21 1.17 11.97 -18.55
CA ILE A 21 1.22 11.32 -19.86
C ILE A 21 -0.22 10.99 -20.28
N LYS A 22 -0.62 11.38 -21.50
CA LYS A 22 -1.98 11.13 -21.99
C LYS A 22 -2.29 9.63 -21.99
N GLY A 23 -3.38 9.24 -21.31
CA GLY A 23 -3.81 7.85 -21.23
C GLY A 23 -3.05 6.98 -20.22
N VAL A 24 -2.19 7.57 -19.38
CA VAL A 24 -1.47 6.87 -18.31
C VAL A 24 -1.76 7.57 -16.99
N SER A 25 -1.99 6.80 -15.92
CA SER A 25 -2.20 7.39 -14.60
C SER A 25 -0.90 8.01 -14.08
N PRO A 26 -0.94 9.22 -13.48
CA PRO A 26 0.21 9.78 -12.79
C PRO A 26 0.77 8.90 -11.66
N ASP A 27 -0.05 8.01 -11.09
CA ASP A 27 0.39 7.03 -10.10
C ASP A 27 1.25 5.90 -10.69
N GLU A 28 1.15 5.66 -12.01
CA GLU A 28 1.94 4.65 -12.72
C GLU A 28 3.20 5.27 -13.34
N SER A 29 3.06 6.42 -13.98
CA SER A 29 4.17 7.08 -14.67
C SER A 29 3.94 8.57 -14.91
N ILE A 30 5.04 9.32 -14.92
CA ILE A 30 5.08 10.75 -15.23
C ILE A 30 6.15 11.06 -16.28
N ALA A 31 6.02 12.19 -16.97
CA ALA A 31 7.06 12.73 -17.85
C ALA A 31 7.82 13.84 -17.13
N VAL A 32 9.13 13.70 -16.97
CA VAL A 32 10.01 14.66 -16.29
C VAL A 32 10.78 15.48 -17.34
N ASP A 33 10.76 16.80 -17.20
CA ASP A 33 11.53 17.72 -18.06
C ASP A 33 13.03 17.59 -17.76
N ASP A 34 13.86 17.37 -18.79
CA ASP A 34 15.31 17.26 -18.63
C ASP A 34 16.06 18.60 -18.74
N GLY A 35 15.33 19.71 -18.95
CA GLY A 35 15.87 21.05 -19.10
C GLY A 35 16.37 21.40 -20.50
N ASN A 36 16.44 20.41 -21.41
CA ASN A 36 16.88 20.58 -22.80
C ASN A 36 15.72 20.51 -23.81
N GLY A 37 14.48 20.61 -23.32
CA GLY A 37 13.27 20.45 -24.14
C GLY A 37 12.91 19.00 -24.45
N ASN A 38 13.58 18.03 -23.80
CA ASN A 38 13.17 16.63 -23.87
C ASN A 38 12.48 16.20 -22.58
N TYR A 39 11.69 15.14 -22.68
CA TYR A 39 10.97 14.57 -21.55
C TYR A 39 11.38 13.13 -21.35
N LYS A 40 11.72 12.76 -20.12
CA LYS A 40 12.01 11.37 -19.74
C LYS A 40 10.82 10.77 -18.98
N LYS A 41 10.41 9.57 -19.37
CA LYS A 41 9.37 8.82 -18.64
C LYS A 41 9.95 8.26 -17.35
N ALA A 42 9.35 8.62 -16.21
CA ALA A 42 9.61 7.99 -14.92
C ALA A 42 8.47 7.02 -14.60
N VAL A 43 8.82 5.80 -14.21
CA VAL A 43 7.87 4.73 -13.85
C VAL A 43 7.88 4.56 -12.33
N ARG A 44 6.71 4.51 -11.70
CA ARG A 44 6.59 4.22 -10.28
C ARG A 44 6.57 2.71 -10.08
N GLU A 45 7.69 2.15 -9.62
CA GLU A 45 7.80 0.69 -9.41
C GLU A 45 7.13 0.23 -8.10
N LYS A 46 7.31 1.01 -7.03
CA LYS A 46 6.78 0.69 -5.70
C LYS A 46 6.62 1.94 -4.87
N GLU A 47 5.83 1.84 -3.81
CA GLU A 47 5.73 2.88 -2.81
C GLU A 47 7.06 3.04 -2.05
N TYR A 48 7.37 4.28 -1.68
CA TYR A 48 8.56 4.59 -0.89
C TYR A 48 8.28 4.29 0.59
N THR A 49 9.04 3.36 1.17
CA THR A 49 8.79 2.83 2.53
C THR A 49 9.84 3.25 3.56
N PHE A 50 10.74 4.18 3.24
CA PHE A 50 11.77 4.60 4.21
C PHE A 50 11.14 5.38 5.35
N GLY A 51 11.41 4.95 6.59
CA GLY A 51 10.79 5.53 7.79
C GLY A 51 9.43 4.94 8.15
N ARG A 52 8.85 4.05 7.32
CA ARG A 52 7.73 3.19 7.76
C ARG A 52 8.27 2.18 8.75
N THR A 53 7.71 2.19 9.95
CA THR A 53 7.92 1.17 10.96
C THR A 53 7.15 -0.09 10.58
N ALA A 54 7.56 -1.26 11.09
CA ALA A 54 6.87 -2.52 10.80
C ALA A 54 5.37 -2.49 11.15
N GLU A 55 4.96 -1.59 12.05
CA GLU A 55 3.57 -1.35 12.46
C GLU A 55 2.73 -0.65 11.37
N ASP A 56 3.34 0.17 10.51
CA ASP A 56 2.62 0.91 9.45
C ASP A 56 2.25 0.01 8.26
N VAL A 57 2.88 -1.16 8.15
CA VAL A 57 2.74 -2.08 7.01
C VAL A 57 1.60 -3.09 7.21
N SER A 58 1.13 -3.29 8.44
CA SER A 58 0.16 -4.33 8.79
C SER A 58 -1.31 -4.04 8.44
N GLU A 59 -1.66 -2.80 8.08
CA GLU A 59 -3.08 -2.45 7.84
C GLU A 59 -3.61 -2.74 6.43
N GLU A 60 -2.74 -3.02 5.44
CA GLU A 60 -3.25 -3.00 4.06
C GLU A 60 -3.84 -4.33 3.57
N ASN A 61 -3.57 -5.48 4.20
CA ASN A 61 -4.25 -6.75 3.91
C ASN A 61 -3.99 -7.79 5.01
N SER A 62 -4.54 -7.62 6.21
CA SER A 62 -4.65 -8.75 7.15
C SER A 62 -5.97 -9.47 6.89
N SER A 63 -5.91 -10.59 6.18
CA SER A 63 -6.94 -11.62 6.31
C SER A 63 -6.84 -12.15 7.75
N ASP A 64 -7.45 -11.43 8.68
CA ASP A 64 -7.23 -11.60 10.10
C ASP A 64 -7.87 -12.93 10.54
N MET A 65 -7.06 -14.00 10.49
CA MET A 65 -7.47 -15.35 10.84
C MET A 65 -8.04 -15.40 12.27
N THR A 66 -7.63 -14.46 13.13
CA THR A 66 -8.13 -14.33 14.50
C THR A 66 -9.60 -13.93 14.53
N ALA A 67 -10.01 -12.91 13.76
CA ALA A 67 -11.40 -12.49 13.64
C ALA A 67 -12.26 -13.62 13.04
N SER A 68 -11.75 -14.33 12.04
CA SER A 68 -12.43 -15.48 11.43
C SER A 68 -12.68 -16.63 12.43
N LEU A 69 -11.71 -16.95 13.28
CA LEU A 69 -11.85 -17.99 14.31
C LEU A 69 -12.89 -17.62 15.38
N LEU A 70 -12.95 -16.36 15.79
CA LEU A 70 -13.93 -15.88 16.78
C LEU A 70 -15.36 -15.94 16.21
N VAL A 71 -15.55 -15.60 14.94
CA VAL A 71 -16.86 -15.71 14.27
C VAL A 71 -17.30 -17.17 14.16
N LEU A 72 -16.39 -18.09 13.80
CA LEU A 72 -16.74 -19.52 13.71
C LEU A 72 -17.04 -20.16 15.08
N SER A 73 -16.28 -19.79 16.12
CA SER A 73 -16.53 -20.31 17.48
C SER A 73 -17.86 -19.79 18.06
N THR A 74 -18.23 -18.55 17.80
CA THR A 74 -19.52 -18.00 18.27
C THR A 74 -20.72 -18.65 17.57
N ILE A 75 -20.63 -18.89 16.26
CA ILE A 75 -21.70 -19.59 15.51
C ILE A 75 -21.88 -21.02 16.02
N THR A 76 -20.78 -21.75 16.23
CA THR A 76 -20.84 -23.15 16.72
C THR A 76 -21.44 -23.24 18.12
N ILE A 77 -21.05 -22.36 19.05
CA ILE A 77 -21.65 -22.28 20.39
C ILE A 77 -23.16 -21.97 20.31
N PHE A 78 -23.56 -21.03 19.45
CA PHE A 78 -24.96 -20.66 19.29
C PHE A 78 -25.83 -21.82 18.79
N VAL A 79 -25.33 -22.63 17.84
CA VAL A 79 -26.02 -23.83 17.36
C VAL A 79 -26.18 -24.87 18.48
N ILE A 80 -25.14 -25.10 19.28
CA ILE A 80 -25.19 -26.04 20.42
C ILE A 80 -26.26 -25.60 21.41
N LEU A 81 -26.35 -24.31 21.75
CA LEU A 81 -27.36 -23.78 22.66
C LEU A 81 -28.79 -23.98 22.14
N ILE A 82 -29.02 -23.80 20.84
CA ILE A 82 -30.34 -24.06 20.21
C ILE A 82 -30.71 -25.54 20.32
N VAL A 83 -29.77 -26.45 20.06
CA VAL A 83 -30.01 -27.89 20.15
C VAL A 83 -30.31 -28.30 21.59
N LEU A 84 -29.52 -27.84 22.55
CA LEU A 84 -29.75 -28.10 23.98
C LEU A 84 -31.10 -27.56 24.46
N LYS A 85 -31.50 -26.37 23.98
CA LYS A 85 -32.83 -25.78 24.28
C LYS A 85 -33.97 -26.57 23.65
N LYS A 86 -33.77 -27.19 22.48
CA LYS A 86 -34.76 -28.07 21.85
C LYS A 86 -34.91 -29.41 22.58
N ILE A 87 -33.82 -30.01 23.06
CA ILE A 87 -33.85 -31.30 23.77
C ILE A 87 -34.53 -31.18 25.14
N LYS A 88 -34.39 -30.02 25.80
CA LYS A 88 -34.98 -29.76 27.12
C LYS A 88 -36.46 -29.34 27.08
N ARG A 89 -37.07 -29.24 25.89
CA ARG A 89 -38.48 -28.91 25.69
C ARG A 89 -39.23 -30.14 25.20
#